data_AF-A0A366W1T8-F1
#
_entry.id   AF-A0A366W1T8-F1
#
_cell.length_a   1.000
_cell.length_b   1.000
_cell.length_c   1.000
_cell.angle_alpha   90.00
_cell.angle_beta   90.00
_cell.angle_gamma   90.00
#
_symmetry.space_group_name_H-M   'P 1'
#
loop_
_entity.id
_entity.type
_entity.pdbx_description
1 polymer ?
#
loop_
_entity_poly.entity_id
_entity_poly.type
_entity_poly.pdbx_seq_one_letter_code
_entity_poly.pdbx_strand_id
1 'polypeptide(L)'
;MTQPTIVDSHCHLDFPDFDAERPAVIQRALDAGVERMVTICTRLRLEPQVRAIAEEFAPVFYAAGTHPMSAAEEPLATVDELIALSAHPKFVGIGETGLDYHYTAESMDIQQQSLRVHIAAARETKLPLIIHARAADGDMARILAEEYANGAYSCVMHCFSSSAALATAALDLGFYLSMSGIASFPKSKELRDIFAAAPIERILVETDSPYLAPPPHRGKRNEPAFSALTAKVGAEAFGMDYADFARKTTANFDRLFWKARA
;
A
#
# COMPACT_ATOMS: atom_id res chain seq x y z
N MET A 1 -22.57 20.26 1.65
CA MET A 1 -21.62 19.70 0.66
C MET A 1 -21.53 18.22 0.94
N THR A 2 -21.57 17.37 -0.09
CA THR A 2 -21.39 15.92 0.05
C THR A 2 -19.97 15.63 0.53
N GLN A 3 -19.82 14.66 1.43
CA GLN A 3 -18.51 14.23 1.93
C GLN A 3 -17.66 13.73 0.76
N PRO A 4 -16.40 14.19 0.60
CA PRO A 4 -15.50 13.67 -0.42
C PRO A 4 -15.23 12.18 -0.23
N THR A 5 -15.11 11.46 -1.34
CA THR A 5 -14.86 10.02 -1.35
C THR A 5 -13.38 9.74 -1.62
N ILE A 6 -12.84 8.75 -0.91
CA ILE A 6 -11.45 8.30 -1.03
C ILE A 6 -11.37 6.77 -1.00
N VAL A 7 -10.15 6.26 -1.19
CA VAL A 7 -9.82 4.84 -1.11
C VAL A 7 -8.71 4.66 -0.08
N ASP A 8 -8.84 3.69 0.81
CA ASP A 8 -7.73 3.22 1.62
C ASP A 8 -6.96 2.16 0.84
N SER A 9 -5.80 2.55 0.30
CA SER A 9 -5.03 1.68 -0.59
C SER A 9 -4.24 0.58 0.11
N HIS A 10 -4.16 0.57 1.45
CA HIS A 10 -3.42 -0.43 2.21
C HIS A 10 -3.93 -0.55 3.65
N CYS A 11 -4.53 -1.69 3.99
CA CYS A 11 -4.92 -2.04 5.36
C CYS A 11 -4.82 -3.56 5.60
N HIS A 12 -4.93 -3.99 6.86
CA HIS A 12 -4.87 -5.41 7.25
C HIS A 12 -6.15 -5.81 8.00
N LEU A 13 -7.27 -5.93 7.29
CA LEU A 13 -8.56 -6.33 7.86
C LEU A 13 -8.58 -7.79 8.36
N ASP A 14 -7.60 -8.59 7.94
CA ASP A 14 -7.38 -9.97 8.32
C ASP A 14 -6.73 -10.14 9.70
N PHE A 15 -6.20 -9.06 10.29
CA PHE A 15 -5.54 -9.15 11.59
C PHE A 15 -6.56 -9.41 12.71
N PRO A 16 -6.16 -10.21 13.73
CA PRO A 16 -7.06 -10.60 14.82
C PRO A 16 -7.68 -9.41 15.58
N ASP A 17 -7.00 -8.27 15.57
CA ASP A 17 -7.46 -7.00 16.14
C ASP A 17 -8.86 -6.59 15.66
N PHE A 18 -9.29 -7.04 14.48
CA PHE A 18 -10.59 -6.70 13.89
C PHE A 18 -11.61 -7.83 13.91
N ASP A 19 -11.27 -9.06 14.31
CA ASP A 19 -12.14 -10.24 14.14
C ASP A 19 -13.56 -10.07 14.71
N ALA A 20 -13.67 -9.47 15.90
CA ALA A 20 -14.95 -9.30 16.58
C ALA A 20 -15.84 -8.19 16.01
N GLU A 21 -15.27 -7.28 15.20
CA GLU A 21 -15.96 -6.05 14.78
C GLU A 21 -15.72 -5.66 13.32
N ARG A 22 -15.13 -6.53 12.50
CA ARG A 22 -14.78 -6.25 11.11
C ARG A 22 -15.92 -5.63 10.29
N PRO A 23 -17.18 -6.11 10.35
CA PRO A 23 -18.29 -5.44 9.67
C PRO A 23 -18.49 -3.98 10.12
N ALA A 24 -18.33 -3.71 11.42
CA ALA A 24 -18.48 -2.37 11.97
C ALA A 24 -17.29 -1.46 11.60
N VAL A 25 -16.07 -2.00 11.54
CA VAL A 25 -14.87 -1.27 11.07
C VAL A 25 -15.05 -0.83 9.62
N ILE A 26 -15.53 -1.73 8.76
CA ILE A 26 -15.81 -1.44 7.35
C ILE A 26 -16.94 -0.40 7.24
N GLN A 27 -18.01 -0.52 8.02
CA GLN A 27 -19.09 0.46 8.02
C GLN A 27 -18.59 1.86 8.43
N ARG A 28 -17.74 1.96 9.47
CA ARG A 28 -17.13 3.25 9.86
C ARG A 28 -16.28 3.85 8.74
N ALA A 29 -15.60 3.02 7.95
CA ALA A 29 -14.85 3.48 6.79
C ALA A 29 -15.78 4.10 5.73
N LEU A 30 -16.89 3.42 5.41
CA LEU A 30 -17.89 3.93 4.47
C LEU A 30 -18.52 5.24 4.97
N ASP A 31 -18.89 5.31 6.25
CA ASP A 31 -19.44 6.52 6.89
C ASP A 31 -18.42 7.69 6.88
N ALA A 32 -17.12 7.38 6.82
CA ALA A 32 -16.04 8.36 6.70
C ALA A 32 -15.74 8.78 5.24
N GLY A 33 -16.45 8.23 4.25
CA GLY A 33 -16.21 8.48 2.83
C GLY A 33 -15.12 7.60 2.21
N VAL A 34 -14.68 6.54 2.90
CA VAL A 34 -13.73 5.56 2.38
C VAL A 34 -14.51 4.46 1.69
N GLU A 35 -14.74 4.61 0.39
CA GLU A 35 -15.68 3.75 -0.36
C GLU A 35 -15.06 2.43 -0.81
N ARG A 36 -13.72 2.35 -0.84
CA ARG A 36 -12.97 1.15 -1.19
C ARG A 36 -11.75 0.98 -0.29
N MET A 37 -11.39 -0.28 -0.05
CA MET A 37 -10.24 -0.69 0.75
C MET A 37 -9.48 -1.82 0.07
N VAL A 38 -8.16 -1.84 0.16
CA VAL A 38 -7.35 -2.99 -0.24
C VAL A 38 -6.73 -3.63 1.00
N THR A 39 -7.22 -4.81 1.36
CA THR A 39 -6.64 -5.59 2.47
C THR A 39 -5.46 -6.42 1.99
N ILE A 40 -4.37 -6.45 2.76
CA ILE A 40 -3.07 -6.96 2.31
C ILE A 40 -2.69 -8.22 3.05
N CYS A 41 -2.54 -9.32 2.29
CA CYS A 41 -2.04 -10.58 2.82
C CYS A 41 -0.50 -10.59 2.81
N THR A 42 0.10 -10.64 3.99
CA THR A 42 1.57 -10.60 4.18
C THR A 42 2.25 -11.97 4.08
N ARG A 43 1.46 -13.05 4.07
CA ARG A 43 1.92 -14.44 3.93
C ARG A 43 1.02 -15.21 2.98
N LEU A 44 1.55 -15.68 1.86
CA LEU A 44 0.75 -16.30 0.79
C LEU A 44 -0.14 -17.46 1.27
N ARG A 45 0.30 -18.26 2.24
CA ARG A 45 -0.50 -19.36 2.82
C ARG A 45 -1.79 -18.90 3.52
N LEU A 46 -1.87 -17.63 3.92
CA LEU A 46 -3.05 -17.02 4.55
C LEU A 46 -3.98 -16.36 3.52
N GLU A 47 -3.62 -16.35 2.24
CA GLU A 47 -4.43 -15.73 1.19
C GLU A 47 -5.89 -16.20 1.18
N PRO A 48 -6.23 -17.49 1.42
CA PRO A 48 -7.63 -17.91 1.47
C PRO A 48 -8.46 -17.17 2.54
N GLN A 49 -7.87 -16.83 3.69
CA GLN A 49 -8.53 -16.06 4.74
C GLN A 49 -8.77 -14.61 4.30
N VAL A 50 -7.77 -13.99 3.67
CA VAL A 50 -7.86 -12.60 3.20
C VAL A 50 -8.82 -12.47 2.02
N ARG A 51 -8.82 -13.44 1.10
CA ARG A 51 -9.79 -13.55 0.01
C ARG A 51 -11.21 -13.63 0.53
N ALA A 52 -11.47 -14.44 1.54
CA ALA A 52 -12.82 -14.59 2.11
C ALA A 52 -13.38 -13.25 2.63
N ILE A 53 -12.54 -12.41 3.24
CA ILE A 53 -12.92 -11.05 3.66
C ILE A 53 -13.29 -10.20 2.44
N ALA A 54 -12.45 -10.21 1.40
CA ALA A 54 -12.76 -9.46 0.19
C ALA A 54 -14.04 -9.98 -0.48
N GLU A 55 -14.30 -11.28 -0.53
CA GLU A 55 -15.53 -11.84 -1.08
C GLU A 55 -16.78 -11.44 -0.28
N GLU A 56 -16.69 -11.43 1.05
CA GLU A 56 -17.78 -11.07 1.96
C GLU A 56 -18.21 -9.59 1.82
N PHE A 57 -17.25 -8.67 1.67
CA PHE A 57 -17.54 -7.24 1.66
C PHE A 57 -17.34 -6.63 0.26
N ALA A 58 -18.43 -6.11 -0.31
CA ALA A 58 -18.41 -5.45 -1.62
C ALA A 58 -17.31 -4.37 -1.80
N PRO A 59 -17.05 -3.45 -0.84
CA PRO A 59 -16.04 -2.40 -1.00
C PRO A 59 -14.59 -2.88 -0.78
N VAL A 60 -14.38 -4.15 -0.41
CA VAL A 60 -13.05 -4.68 -0.08
C VAL A 60 -12.48 -5.46 -1.27
N PHE A 61 -11.27 -5.07 -1.66
CA PHE A 61 -10.39 -5.78 -2.57
C PHE A 61 -9.18 -6.29 -1.79
N TYR A 62 -8.35 -7.12 -2.42
CA TYR A 62 -7.17 -7.63 -1.74
C TYR A 62 -5.96 -7.78 -2.64
N ALA A 63 -4.79 -7.84 -2.01
CA ALA A 63 -3.52 -8.21 -2.58
C ALA A 63 -2.86 -9.29 -1.71
N ALA A 64 -1.94 -10.06 -2.29
CA ALA A 64 -1.14 -11.01 -1.53
C ALA A 64 0.30 -11.09 -2.04
N GLY A 65 1.20 -11.37 -1.13
CA GLY A 65 2.62 -11.60 -1.39
C GLY A 65 3.33 -12.19 -0.18
N THR A 66 4.65 -12.18 -0.23
CA THR A 66 5.52 -12.54 0.90
C THR A 66 6.20 -11.29 1.43
N HIS A 67 5.73 -10.82 2.59
CA HIS A 67 6.32 -9.69 3.29
C HIS A 67 7.80 -9.97 3.61
N PRO A 68 8.72 -8.99 3.51
CA PRO A 68 10.16 -9.21 3.68
C PRO A 68 10.53 -9.92 4.97
N MET A 69 9.91 -9.55 6.09
CA MET A 69 10.17 -10.18 7.39
C MET A 69 9.77 -11.66 7.45
N SER A 70 8.91 -12.14 6.54
CA SER A 70 8.49 -13.56 6.48
C SER A 70 9.19 -14.33 5.35
N ALA A 71 10.03 -13.68 4.54
CA ALA A 71 10.69 -14.31 3.38
C ALA A 71 11.63 -15.47 3.75
N ALA A 72 12.16 -15.48 4.97
CA ALA A 72 13.01 -16.56 5.48
C ALA A 72 12.24 -17.66 6.24
N GLU A 73 10.95 -17.44 6.53
CA GLU A 73 10.14 -18.35 7.37
C GLU A 73 9.37 -19.39 6.56
N GLU A 74 9.18 -19.15 5.25
CA GLU A 74 8.34 -19.95 4.36
C GLU A 74 9.06 -20.11 3.01
N PRO A 75 8.77 -21.17 2.22
CA PRO A 75 9.27 -21.25 0.85
C PRO A 75 8.93 -19.98 0.07
N LEU A 76 9.86 -19.53 -0.79
CA LEU A 76 9.58 -18.39 -1.67
C LEU A 76 8.35 -18.70 -2.53
N ALA A 77 7.45 -17.72 -2.61
CA ALA A 77 6.41 -17.73 -3.62
C ALA A 77 7.04 -17.91 -5.01
N THR A 78 6.33 -18.58 -5.90
CA THR A 78 6.69 -18.69 -7.31
C THR A 78 5.92 -17.66 -8.15
N VAL A 79 6.45 -17.34 -9.33
CA VAL A 79 5.78 -16.47 -10.29
C VAL A 79 4.41 -17.05 -10.67
N ASP A 80 4.33 -18.36 -10.91
CA ASP A 80 3.09 -19.04 -11.32
C ASP A 80 2.01 -19.01 -10.24
N GLU A 81 2.38 -19.16 -8.96
CA GLU A 81 1.43 -19.02 -7.84
C GLU A 81 0.83 -17.61 -7.79
N LEU A 82 1.66 -16.58 -7.93
CA LEU A 82 1.19 -15.18 -7.94
C LEU A 82 0.33 -14.87 -9.18
N ILE A 83 0.69 -15.40 -10.36
CA ILE A 83 -0.13 -15.30 -11.57
C ILE A 83 -1.47 -15.98 -11.38
N ALA A 84 -1.53 -17.17 -10.76
CA ALA A 84 -2.78 -17.88 -10.54
C ALA A 84 -3.76 -17.07 -9.66
N LEU A 85 -3.26 -16.38 -8.62
CA LEU A 85 -4.07 -15.49 -7.79
C LEU A 85 -4.67 -14.32 -8.58
N SER A 86 -3.94 -13.81 -9.58
CA SER A 86 -4.39 -12.71 -10.43
C SER A 86 -5.66 -13.01 -11.24
N ALA A 87 -6.08 -14.27 -11.35
CA ALA A 87 -7.34 -14.65 -11.98
C ALA A 87 -8.56 -14.22 -11.16
N HIS A 88 -8.44 -14.08 -9.83
CA HIS A 88 -9.58 -13.74 -8.98
C HIS A 88 -10.01 -12.27 -9.16
N PRO A 89 -11.30 -11.94 -9.37
CA PRO A 89 -11.72 -10.58 -9.73
C PRO A 89 -11.40 -9.52 -8.66
N LYS A 90 -11.37 -9.90 -7.37
CA LYS A 90 -11.01 -9.00 -6.27
C LYS A 90 -9.52 -8.98 -5.90
N PHE A 91 -8.69 -9.77 -6.57
CA PHE A 91 -7.23 -9.72 -6.42
C PHE A 91 -6.66 -8.63 -7.33
N VAL A 92 -6.18 -7.52 -6.74
CA VAL A 92 -5.92 -6.28 -7.48
C VAL A 92 -4.48 -5.77 -7.38
N GLY A 93 -3.63 -6.42 -6.60
CA GLY A 93 -2.21 -6.08 -6.48
C GLY A 93 -1.38 -7.28 -6.04
N ILE A 94 -0.07 -7.20 -6.27
CA ILE A 94 0.89 -8.22 -5.85
C ILE A 94 1.75 -7.62 -4.73
N GLY A 95 1.78 -8.28 -3.59
CA GLY A 95 2.40 -7.78 -2.36
C GLY A 95 1.46 -7.94 -1.15
N GLU A 96 1.92 -7.70 0.06
CA GLU A 96 3.14 -6.96 0.38
C GLU A 96 4.43 -7.75 0.10
N THR A 97 5.41 -7.11 -0.52
CA THR A 97 6.77 -7.62 -0.70
C THR A 97 7.75 -6.46 -0.53
N GLY A 98 9.06 -6.70 -0.54
CA GLY A 98 10.04 -5.62 -0.49
C GLY A 98 11.24 -5.96 0.38
N LEU A 99 11.75 -4.96 1.10
CA LEU A 99 12.97 -5.08 1.93
C LEU A 99 12.75 -4.43 3.31
N ASP A 100 13.05 -5.17 4.38
CA ASP A 100 13.13 -4.68 5.75
C ASP A 100 14.44 -5.10 6.40
N TYR A 101 15.41 -4.19 6.35
CA TYR A 101 16.72 -4.35 6.96
C TYR A 101 16.76 -3.79 8.38
N HIS A 102 15.67 -3.19 8.86
CA HIS A 102 15.60 -2.70 10.21
C HIS A 102 15.35 -3.83 11.21
N TYR A 103 14.45 -4.75 10.88
CA TYR A 103 14.09 -5.87 11.75
C TYR A 103 14.75 -7.19 11.40
N THR A 104 15.06 -7.43 10.13
CA THR A 104 15.44 -8.77 9.62
C THR A 104 16.61 -8.70 8.63
N ALA A 105 17.63 -7.90 8.94
CA ALA A 105 18.80 -7.67 8.07
C ALA A 105 19.55 -8.96 7.69
N GLU A 106 19.56 -9.96 8.57
CA GLU A 106 20.16 -11.27 8.37
C GLU A 106 19.52 -12.07 7.23
N SER A 107 18.30 -11.71 6.82
CA SER A 107 17.55 -12.33 5.73
C SER A 107 17.59 -11.52 4.43
N MET A 108 18.47 -10.51 4.31
CA MET A 108 18.48 -9.60 3.17
C MET A 108 18.53 -10.29 1.80
N ASP A 109 19.34 -11.33 1.65
CA ASP A 109 19.51 -12.02 0.36
C ASP A 109 18.20 -12.68 -0.08
N ILE A 110 17.47 -13.31 0.84
CA ILE A 110 16.21 -13.99 0.54
C ILE A 110 15.08 -12.97 0.31
N GLN A 111 15.11 -11.81 0.98
CA GLN A 111 14.18 -10.70 0.70
C GLN A 111 14.37 -10.15 -0.71
N GLN A 112 15.62 -9.92 -1.14
CA GLN A 112 15.91 -9.45 -2.50
C GLN A 112 15.46 -10.46 -3.56
N GLN A 113 15.67 -11.76 -3.32
CA GLN A 113 15.17 -12.82 -4.21
C GLN A 113 13.64 -12.81 -4.26
N SER A 114 12.97 -12.76 -3.12
CA SER A 114 11.50 -12.65 -3.03
C SER A 114 10.97 -11.46 -3.82
N LEU A 115 11.55 -10.27 -3.63
CA LEU A 115 11.14 -9.05 -4.33
C LEU A 115 11.20 -9.22 -5.86
N ARG A 116 12.28 -9.82 -6.39
CA ARG A 116 12.42 -10.05 -7.84
C ARG A 116 11.37 -11.01 -8.39
N VAL A 117 11.00 -12.03 -7.64
CA VAL A 117 9.91 -12.95 -8.03
C VAL A 117 8.58 -12.19 -8.14
N HIS A 118 8.27 -11.35 -7.16
CA HIS A 118 7.05 -10.55 -7.17
C HIS A 118 7.05 -9.50 -8.29
N ILE A 119 8.20 -8.87 -8.59
CA ILE A 119 8.34 -7.95 -9.72
C ILE A 119 8.07 -8.68 -11.05
N ALA A 120 8.61 -9.89 -11.23
CA ALA A 120 8.34 -10.69 -12.41
C ALA A 120 6.83 -10.98 -12.56
N ALA A 121 6.15 -11.38 -11.48
CA ALA A 121 4.70 -11.61 -11.51
C ALA A 121 3.90 -10.32 -11.79
N ALA A 122 4.29 -9.17 -11.23
CA ALA A 122 3.66 -7.87 -11.53
C ALA A 122 3.82 -7.49 -13.00
N ARG A 123 5.00 -7.75 -13.58
CA ARG A 123 5.25 -7.52 -15.02
C ARG A 123 4.37 -8.39 -15.91
N GLU A 124 4.18 -9.66 -15.58
CA GLU A 124 3.36 -10.59 -16.38
C GLU A 124 1.86 -10.27 -16.26
N THR A 125 1.37 -10.06 -15.03
CA THR A 125 -0.07 -9.85 -14.76
C THR A 125 -0.55 -8.43 -15.06
N LYS A 126 0.37 -7.46 -15.15
CA LYS A 126 0.09 -6.02 -15.20
C LYS A 126 -0.66 -5.49 -13.97
N LEU A 127 -0.72 -6.26 -12.88
CA LEU A 127 -1.17 -5.78 -11.60
C LEU A 127 -0.04 -4.96 -10.93
N PRO A 128 -0.39 -3.92 -10.17
CA PRO A 128 0.61 -3.15 -9.45
C PRO A 128 1.29 -3.97 -8.36
N LEU A 129 2.59 -3.73 -8.21
CA LEU A 129 3.38 -4.20 -7.08
C LEU A 129 3.16 -3.27 -5.87
N ILE A 130 3.03 -3.85 -4.68
CA ILE A 130 2.89 -3.13 -3.40
C ILE A 130 4.14 -3.41 -2.57
N ILE A 131 4.96 -2.36 -2.36
CA ILE A 131 6.31 -2.48 -1.79
C ILE A 131 6.41 -1.90 -0.40
N HIS A 132 6.86 -2.73 0.53
CA HIS A 132 7.43 -2.34 1.82
C HIS A 132 8.92 -2.01 1.69
N ALA A 133 9.33 -0.88 2.22
CA ALA A 133 10.74 -0.50 2.26
C ALA A 133 11.08 0.08 3.62
N ARG A 134 12.06 -0.53 4.31
CA ARG A 134 12.55 -0.01 5.58
C ARG A 134 14.05 -0.22 5.74
N ALA A 135 14.77 0.88 5.97
CA ALA A 135 16.23 0.91 6.13
C ALA A 135 17.00 0.23 4.99
N ALA A 136 16.44 0.21 3.77
CA ALA A 136 16.95 -0.54 2.62
C ALA A 136 16.99 0.30 1.33
N ASP A 137 16.97 1.63 1.45
CA ASP A 137 16.76 2.58 0.33
C ASP A 137 17.70 2.33 -0.87
N GLY A 138 18.98 2.07 -0.63
CA GLY A 138 19.97 1.86 -1.69
C GLY A 138 19.70 0.61 -2.52
N ASP A 139 19.48 -0.53 -1.86
CA ASP A 139 19.15 -1.78 -2.55
C ASP A 139 17.76 -1.73 -3.19
N MET A 140 16.80 -1.10 -2.53
CA MET A 140 15.47 -0.91 -3.09
C MET A 140 15.53 -0.14 -4.42
N ALA A 141 16.14 1.05 -4.43
CA ALA A 141 16.27 1.86 -5.65
C ALA A 141 16.99 1.10 -6.77
N ARG A 142 18.07 0.38 -6.44
CA ARG A 142 18.84 -0.42 -7.39
C ARG A 142 18.00 -1.54 -8.01
N ILE A 143 17.34 -2.37 -7.20
CA ILE A 143 16.52 -3.49 -7.67
C ILE A 143 15.36 -3.00 -8.54
N LEU A 144 14.69 -1.93 -8.12
CA LEU A 144 13.58 -1.36 -8.88
C LEU A 144 14.02 -0.92 -10.29
N ALA A 145 15.15 -0.22 -10.39
CA ALA A 145 15.70 0.24 -11.66
C ALA A 145 16.19 -0.90 -12.55
N GLU A 146 16.94 -1.86 -11.99
CA GLU A 146 17.40 -3.06 -12.70
C GLU A 146 16.23 -3.83 -13.29
N GLU A 147 15.20 -4.10 -12.49
CA GLU A 147 14.04 -4.85 -12.96
C GLU A 147 13.17 -4.03 -13.91
N TYR A 148 13.09 -2.71 -13.78
CA TYR A 148 12.35 -1.90 -14.73
C TYR A 148 13.02 -1.91 -16.11
N ALA A 149 14.36 -1.93 -16.14
CA ALA A 149 15.13 -2.09 -17.38
C ALA A 149 14.88 -3.45 -18.08
N ASN A 150 14.54 -4.50 -17.33
CA ASN A 150 14.11 -5.79 -17.87
C ASN A 150 12.68 -5.78 -18.44
N GLY A 151 11.88 -4.77 -18.09
CA GLY A 151 10.54 -4.56 -18.62
C GLY A 151 9.66 -3.80 -17.63
N ALA A 152 8.89 -2.84 -18.15
CA ALA A 152 8.07 -1.96 -17.33
C ALA A 152 6.98 -2.71 -16.54
N TYR A 153 6.79 -2.27 -15.30
CA TYR A 153 5.71 -2.67 -14.39
C TYR A 153 5.22 -1.44 -13.63
N SER A 154 4.10 -1.56 -12.90
CA SER A 154 3.60 -0.49 -12.04
C SER A 154 3.79 -0.85 -10.58
N CYS A 155 3.96 0.15 -9.72
CA CYS A 155 4.31 -0.06 -8.33
C CYS A 155 3.81 1.10 -7.46
N VAL A 156 3.46 0.79 -6.21
CA VAL A 156 3.33 1.75 -5.11
C VAL A 156 4.32 1.41 -4.00
N MET A 157 5.06 2.41 -3.55
CA MET A 157 5.77 2.38 -2.28
C MET A 157 4.73 2.66 -1.19
N HIS A 158 4.23 1.62 -0.52
CA HIS A 158 3.27 1.81 0.55
C HIS A 158 3.97 2.41 1.78
N CYS A 159 3.18 3.01 2.65
CA CYS A 159 3.58 3.61 3.93
C CYS A 159 4.87 4.44 3.80
N PHE A 160 4.95 5.26 2.75
CA PHE A 160 6.22 5.86 2.37
C PHE A 160 6.77 6.71 3.51
N SER A 161 7.95 6.33 3.99
CA SER A 161 8.67 6.99 5.09
C SER A 161 10.19 6.93 4.93
N SER A 162 10.65 6.68 3.71
CA SER A 162 12.06 6.61 3.30
C SER A 162 12.62 7.98 2.88
N SER A 163 13.90 8.00 2.44
CA SER A 163 14.59 9.21 2.01
C SER A 163 14.00 9.84 0.74
N ALA A 164 14.26 11.14 0.55
CA ALA A 164 13.94 11.85 -0.68
C ALA A 164 14.61 11.21 -1.93
N ALA A 165 15.79 10.61 -1.75
CA ALA A 165 16.48 9.93 -2.84
C ALA A 165 15.70 8.70 -3.34
N LEU A 166 15.14 7.89 -2.43
CA LEU A 166 14.28 6.77 -2.82
C LEU A 166 12.95 7.26 -3.44
N ALA A 167 12.38 8.35 -2.91
CA ALA A 167 11.18 8.95 -3.49
C ALA A 167 11.41 9.34 -4.96
N THR A 168 12.50 10.07 -5.25
CA THR A 168 12.87 10.45 -6.62
C THR A 168 13.07 9.23 -7.51
N ALA A 169 13.84 8.23 -7.04
CA ALA A 169 14.08 7.01 -7.81
C ALA A 169 12.77 6.28 -8.18
N ALA A 170 11.82 6.18 -7.25
CA ALA A 170 10.52 5.56 -7.52
C ALA A 170 9.68 6.40 -8.50
N LEU A 171 9.62 7.72 -8.30
CA LEU A 171 8.84 8.63 -9.13
C LEU A 171 9.37 8.74 -10.57
N ASP A 172 10.69 8.69 -10.76
CA ASP A 172 11.34 8.70 -12.09
C ASP A 172 10.98 7.45 -12.91
N LEU A 173 10.69 6.31 -12.26
CA LEU A 173 10.16 5.09 -12.88
C LEU A 173 8.64 5.15 -13.10
N GLY A 174 7.98 6.24 -12.69
CA GLY A 174 6.54 6.43 -12.80
C GLY A 174 5.73 5.71 -11.72
N PHE A 175 6.36 5.29 -10.62
CA PHE A 175 5.70 4.64 -9.50
C PHE A 175 4.97 5.65 -8.59
N TYR A 176 4.25 5.11 -7.61
CA TYR A 176 3.41 5.87 -6.70
C TYR A 176 4.00 5.86 -5.29
N LEU A 177 3.72 6.92 -4.54
CA LEU A 177 4.00 7.00 -3.09
C LEU A 177 2.67 7.03 -2.36
N SER A 178 2.52 6.17 -1.35
CA SER A 178 1.31 6.15 -0.52
C SER A 178 1.54 6.87 0.81
N MET A 179 0.65 7.79 1.13
CA MET A 179 0.69 8.58 2.36
C MET A 179 -0.11 7.88 3.45
N SER A 180 0.56 7.44 4.51
CA SER A 180 -0.06 6.89 5.72
C SER A 180 -0.20 7.94 6.83
N GLY A 181 -0.74 7.52 7.98
CA GLY A 181 -0.89 8.38 9.16
C GLY A 181 0.42 9.02 9.64
N ILE A 182 1.59 8.50 9.27
CA ILE A 182 2.90 9.08 9.61
C ILE A 182 3.01 10.53 9.12
N ALA A 183 2.43 10.88 7.96
CA ALA A 183 2.46 12.23 7.41
C ALA A 183 1.80 13.26 8.34
N SER A 184 0.86 12.83 9.19
CA SER A 184 0.18 13.68 10.18
C SER A 184 0.96 13.88 11.48
N PHE A 185 2.05 13.16 11.72
CA PHE A 185 2.78 13.29 12.97
C PHE A 185 3.57 14.61 13.03
N PRO A 186 3.64 15.29 14.19
CA PRO A 186 4.31 16.59 14.30
C PRO A 186 5.76 16.59 13.80
N LYS A 187 6.49 15.50 14.02
CA LYS A 187 7.90 15.35 13.65
C LYS A 187 8.14 14.99 12.18
N SER A 188 7.11 14.68 11.40
CA SER A 188 7.23 14.22 10.01
C SER A 188 7.32 15.36 8.99
N LYS A 189 7.99 16.48 9.33
CA LYS A 189 8.10 17.62 8.41
C LYS A 189 8.82 17.24 7.12
N GLU A 190 9.97 16.57 7.22
CA GLU A 190 10.74 16.14 6.04
C GLU A 190 9.92 15.23 5.13
N LEU A 191 9.12 14.33 5.71
CA LEU A 191 8.22 13.47 4.94
C LEU A 191 7.15 14.27 4.20
N ARG A 192 6.53 15.25 4.87
CA ARG A 192 5.55 16.14 4.21
C ARG A 192 6.20 16.96 3.10
N ASP A 193 7.45 17.40 3.27
CA ASP A 193 8.19 18.13 2.24
C ASP A 193 8.47 17.23 1.01
N ILE A 194 8.76 15.94 1.20
CA ILE A 194 8.88 14.97 0.10
C ILE A 194 7.56 14.84 -0.66
N PHE A 195 6.45 14.66 0.06
CA PHE A 195 5.13 14.58 -0.59
C PHE A 195 4.79 15.87 -1.34
N ALA A 196 4.99 17.04 -0.72
CA ALA A 196 4.70 18.33 -1.35
C ALA A 196 5.53 18.58 -2.64
N ALA A 197 6.71 17.96 -2.76
CA ALA A 197 7.54 18.03 -3.97
C ALA A 197 7.16 16.98 -5.04
N ALA A 198 6.42 15.94 -4.67
CA ALA A 198 6.02 14.87 -5.59
C ALA A 198 4.86 15.31 -6.51
N PRO A 199 4.75 14.77 -7.74
CA PRO A 199 3.59 15.00 -8.58
C PRO A 199 2.33 14.46 -7.91
N ILE A 200 1.28 15.28 -7.76
CA ILE A 200 0.02 14.87 -7.13
C ILE A 200 -0.62 13.67 -7.85
N GLU A 201 -0.36 13.49 -9.15
CA GLU A 201 -0.77 12.33 -9.94
C GLU A 201 -0.03 11.03 -9.56
N ARG A 202 0.88 11.03 -8.60
CA ARG A 202 1.59 9.82 -8.12
C ARG A 202 1.35 9.52 -6.65
N ILE A 203 0.34 10.17 -6.06
CA ILE A 203 0.06 10.04 -4.62
C ILE A 203 -1.20 9.22 -4.39
N LEU A 204 -1.10 8.29 -3.44
CA LEU A 204 -2.22 7.59 -2.83
C LEU A 204 -2.31 7.92 -1.34
N VAL A 205 -3.40 7.52 -0.72
CA VAL A 205 -3.60 7.58 0.73
C VAL A 205 -3.91 6.19 1.26
N GLU A 206 -3.52 5.96 2.50
CA GLU A 206 -3.75 4.69 3.18
C GLU A 206 -3.76 4.85 4.70
N THR A 207 -4.09 3.77 5.39
CA THR A 207 -3.97 3.69 6.84
C THR A 207 -2.81 2.85 7.32
N ASP A 208 -2.51 1.74 6.65
CA ASP A 208 -1.69 0.66 7.21
C ASP A 208 -2.29 0.11 8.53
N SER A 209 -3.63 0.16 8.65
CA SER A 209 -4.31 -0.25 9.88
C SER A 209 -4.12 -1.74 10.13
N PRO A 210 -3.89 -2.17 11.40
CA PRO A 210 -4.19 -1.47 12.65
C PRO A 210 -3.09 -0.51 13.17
N TYR A 211 -1.99 -0.32 12.44
CA TYR A 211 -0.86 0.48 12.87
C TYR A 211 -1.01 1.97 12.56
N LEU A 212 -0.16 2.81 13.15
CA LEU A 212 0.08 4.20 12.70
C LEU A 212 -1.13 5.16 12.73
N ALA A 213 -2.04 5.02 13.69
CA ALA A 213 -3.22 5.89 13.81
C ALA A 213 -2.86 7.40 13.82
N PRO A 214 -3.43 8.22 12.93
CA PRO A 214 -3.20 9.67 12.89
C PRO A 214 -3.87 10.38 14.08
N PRO A 215 -3.45 11.61 14.45
CA PRO A 215 -4.22 12.45 15.37
C PRO A 215 -5.67 12.65 14.88
N PRO A 216 -6.67 12.69 15.79
CA PRO A 216 -6.55 12.67 17.26
C PRO A 216 -6.43 11.26 17.88
N HIS A 217 -6.28 10.21 17.07
CA HIS A 217 -6.26 8.81 17.52
C HIS A 217 -4.86 8.25 17.79
N ARG A 218 -3.83 9.11 17.83
CA ARG A 218 -2.44 8.69 18.04
C ARG A 218 -2.29 7.84 19.31
N GLY A 219 -1.67 6.67 19.18
CA GLY A 219 -1.49 5.69 20.26
C GLY A 219 -2.70 4.77 20.49
N LYS A 220 -3.77 4.90 19.70
CA LYS A 220 -4.89 3.94 19.63
C LYS A 220 -4.73 3.04 18.40
N ARG A 221 -5.53 1.97 18.33
CA ARG A 221 -5.66 1.13 17.13
C ARG A 221 -6.14 2.00 15.96
N ASN A 222 -5.47 1.87 14.82
CA ASN A 222 -5.90 2.51 13.57
C ASN A 222 -7.04 1.71 12.93
N GLU A 223 -7.75 2.31 11.99
CA GLU A 223 -8.78 1.65 11.18
C GLU A 223 -8.96 2.40 9.85
N PRO A 224 -9.47 1.75 8.78
CA PRO A 224 -9.52 2.33 7.44
C PRO A 224 -10.18 3.70 7.33
N ALA A 225 -11.18 3.98 8.18
CA ALA A 225 -11.85 5.27 8.28
C ALA A 225 -10.87 6.45 8.50
N PHE A 226 -9.73 6.20 9.14
CA PHE A 226 -8.77 7.26 9.48
C PHE A 226 -7.91 7.68 8.28
N SER A 227 -7.98 7.00 7.13
CA SER A 227 -7.40 7.49 5.87
C SER A 227 -8.02 8.83 5.46
N ALA A 228 -9.26 9.12 5.86
CA ALA A 228 -9.90 10.43 5.64
C ALA A 228 -9.22 11.55 6.44
N LEU A 229 -8.63 11.23 7.59
CA LEU A 229 -7.83 12.18 8.37
C LEU A 229 -6.47 12.40 7.71
N THR A 230 -5.82 11.33 7.26
CA THR A 230 -4.57 11.39 6.48
C THR A 230 -4.75 12.22 5.21
N ALA A 231 -5.85 12.02 4.47
CA ALA A 231 -6.14 12.74 3.24
C ALA A 231 -6.35 14.25 3.44
N LYS A 232 -6.92 14.68 4.58
CA LYS A 232 -7.01 16.10 4.93
C LYS A 232 -5.63 16.73 5.15
N VAL A 233 -4.74 16.03 5.86
CA VAL A 233 -3.35 16.46 6.03
C VAL A 233 -2.61 16.48 4.69
N GLY A 234 -2.86 15.50 3.82
CA GLY A 234 -2.36 15.49 2.45
C GLY A 234 -2.81 16.73 1.68
N ALA A 235 -4.11 17.04 1.69
CA ALA A 235 -4.63 18.23 1.02
C ALA A 235 -3.93 19.52 1.49
N GLU A 236 -3.72 19.69 2.80
CA GLU A 236 -2.95 20.81 3.37
C GLU A 236 -1.51 20.84 2.87
N ALA A 237 -0.81 19.70 2.84
CA ALA A 237 0.58 19.60 2.38
C ALA A 237 0.73 19.98 0.89
N PHE A 238 -0.28 19.71 0.08
CA PHE A 238 -0.33 20.07 -1.34
C PHE A 238 -0.95 21.44 -1.62
N GLY A 239 -1.41 22.17 -0.59
CA GLY A 239 -2.10 23.45 -0.76
C GLY A 239 -3.41 23.34 -1.54
N MET A 240 -4.12 22.22 -1.39
CA MET A 240 -5.34 21.89 -2.12
C MET A 240 -6.58 21.88 -1.22
N ASP A 241 -7.76 22.09 -1.80
CA ASP A 241 -9.01 21.74 -1.14
C ASP A 241 -9.14 20.22 -0.96
N TYR A 242 -9.75 19.80 0.14
CA TYR A 242 -9.88 18.37 0.46
C TYR A 242 -10.66 17.60 -0.62
N ALA A 243 -11.72 18.18 -1.21
CA ALA A 243 -12.48 17.49 -2.24
C ALA A 243 -11.67 17.31 -3.54
N ASP A 244 -10.83 18.28 -3.88
CA ASP A 244 -9.95 18.20 -5.05
C ASP A 244 -8.82 17.18 -4.83
N PHE A 245 -8.23 17.16 -3.64
CA PHE A 245 -7.22 16.17 -3.26
C PHE A 245 -7.80 14.75 -3.30
N ALA A 246 -8.95 14.54 -2.66
CA ALA A 246 -9.67 13.27 -2.65
C ALA A 246 -10.00 12.76 -4.07
N ARG A 247 -10.46 13.64 -4.96
CA ARG A 247 -10.72 13.30 -6.36
C ARG A 247 -9.45 12.87 -7.08
N LYS A 248 -8.33 13.58 -6.88
CA LYS A 248 -7.05 13.26 -7.54
C LYS A 248 -6.46 11.93 -7.03
N THR A 249 -6.43 11.70 -5.73
CA THR A 249 -5.88 10.46 -5.16
C THR A 249 -6.76 9.25 -5.49
N THR A 250 -8.08 9.42 -5.57
CA THR A 250 -8.99 8.37 -6.06
C THR A 250 -8.75 8.05 -7.54
N ALA A 251 -8.59 9.07 -8.40
CA ALA A 251 -8.25 8.84 -9.81
C ALA A 251 -6.87 8.19 -9.99
N ASN A 252 -5.92 8.47 -9.10
CA ASN A 252 -4.62 7.80 -9.07
C ASN A 252 -4.76 6.33 -8.71
N PHE A 253 -5.57 6.02 -7.69
CA PHE A 253 -5.89 4.64 -7.31
C PHE A 253 -6.52 3.90 -8.48
N ASP A 254 -7.53 4.46 -9.14
CA ASP A 254 -8.21 3.85 -10.28
C ASP A 254 -7.29 3.59 -11.47
N ARG A 255 -6.26 4.42 -11.65
CA ARG A 255 -5.25 4.22 -12.69
C ARG A 255 -4.24 3.13 -12.33
N LEU A 256 -3.81 3.05 -11.08
CA LEU A 256 -2.83 2.06 -10.63
C LEU A 256 -3.49 0.69 -10.44
N PHE A 257 -4.52 0.63 -9.61
CA PHE A 257 -5.33 -0.54 -9.29
C PHE A 257 -6.53 -0.64 -10.23
N TRP A 258 -6.27 -0.66 -11.54
CA TRP A 258 -7.29 -0.62 -12.59
C TRP A 258 -8.38 -1.70 -12.46
N LYS A 259 -8.05 -2.83 -11.82
CA LYS A 259 -8.97 -3.94 -11.57
C LYS A 259 -9.95 -3.69 -10.42
N ALA A 260 -9.64 -2.73 -9.54
CA ALA A 260 -10.50 -2.27 -8.45
C ALA A 260 -11.34 -1.02 -8.81
N ARG A 261 -11.23 -0.54 -10.06
CA ARG A 261 -11.90 0.66 -10.51
C ARG A 261 -13.43 0.50 -10.44
N ALA A 262 -14.10 1.54 -9.95
CA ALA A 262 -15.56 1.66 -9.94
C ALA A 262 -16.14 2.04 -11.31
#